data_AF-A0A959YYN4-F1
#
_entry.id   AF-A0A959YYN4-F1
#
_cell.length_a   1.000
_cell.length_b   1.000
_cell.length_c   1.000
_cell.angle_alpha   90.00
_cell.angle_beta   90.00
_cell.angle_gamma   90.00
#
_symmetry.space_group_name_H-M   'P 1'
#
loop_
_entity.id
_entity.type
_entity.pdbx_description
1 polymer ?
#
loop_
_entity_poly.entity_id
_entity_poly.type
_entity_poly.pdbx_seq_one_letter_code
_entity_poly.pdbx_strand_id
1 'polypeptide(L)'
;RFDGTYSTVMGERSLYLMRFFPKGNVVLSAGPVDMRESLTSMLTEDAAGEPEIGYYNVPVTRRNDSLFFEVEALRGSISYACLIGEDVLHVLKHSHINGRKAQLEYAFTPDP
;
A
#
# COMPACT_ATOMS: atom_id res chain seq x y z
N ARG A 1 -8.46 -0.86 8.80
CA ARG A 1 -8.62 -2.24 9.29
C ARG A 1 -7.37 -3.08 9.00
N PHE A 2 -7.07 -4.10 9.81
CA PHE A 2 -5.83 -4.93 9.74
C PHE A 2 -6.08 -6.40 9.32
N ASP A 3 -7.33 -6.73 9.02
CA ASP A 3 -7.88 -8.06 8.76
C ASP A 3 -8.19 -8.27 7.26
N GLY A 4 -7.36 -7.72 6.39
CA GLY A 4 -7.57 -7.81 4.95
C GLY A 4 -6.61 -7.00 4.11
N THR A 5 -6.83 -7.07 2.81
CA THR A 5 -6.00 -6.43 1.79
C THR A 5 -6.77 -5.29 1.13
N TYR A 6 -6.10 -4.15 0.96
CA TYR A 6 -6.60 -3.02 0.19
C TYR A 6 -6.02 -3.09 -1.22
N SER A 7 -6.86 -2.93 -2.24
CA SER A 7 -6.42 -3.00 -3.64
C SER A 7 -6.95 -1.86 -4.49
N THR A 8 -6.15 -1.41 -5.44
CA THR A 8 -6.58 -0.50 -6.51
C THR A 8 -5.96 -0.91 -7.82
N VAL A 9 -6.63 -0.62 -8.93
CA VAL A 9 -6.11 -0.83 -10.28
C VAL A 9 -5.90 0.53 -10.92
N MET A 10 -4.68 0.81 -11.37
CA MET A 10 -4.37 2.02 -12.12
C MET A 10 -4.11 1.67 -13.59
N GLY A 11 -4.63 2.51 -14.48
CA GLY A 11 -4.62 2.19 -15.91
C GLY A 11 -5.40 0.90 -16.20
N GLU A 12 -4.99 0.15 -17.22
CA GLU A 12 -5.72 -1.05 -17.63
C GLU A 12 -5.32 -2.32 -16.84
N ARG A 13 -4.08 -2.40 -16.34
CA ARG A 13 -3.53 -3.68 -15.82
C ARG A 13 -2.63 -3.57 -14.59
N SER A 14 -2.37 -2.38 -14.04
CA SER A 14 -1.48 -2.24 -12.89
C SER A 14 -2.25 -2.37 -11.57
N LEU A 15 -2.09 -3.50 -10.89
CA LEU A 15 -2.62 -3.77 -9.56
C LEU A 15 -1.66 -3.27 -8.50
N TYR A 16 -2.20 -2.55 -7.51
CA TYR A 16 -1.48 -2.14 -6.31
C TYR A 16 -2.21 -2.72 -5.09
N LEU A 17 -1.46 -3.33 -4.20
CA LEU A 17 -1.97 -3.94 -2.98
C LEU A 17 -1.30 -3.31 -1.76
N MET A 18 -2.06 -3.20 -0.66
CA MET A 18 -1.57 -2.81 0.64
C MET A 18 -2.20 -3.70 1.70
N ARG A 19 -1.40 -4.17 2.66
CA ARG A 19 -1.90 -4.85 3.86
C ARG A 19 -1.27 -4.23 5.10
N PHE A 20 -2.11 -3.79 6.02
CA PHE A 20 -1.68 -3.24 7.30
C PHE A 20 -1.68 -4.33 8.35
N PHE A 21 -0.68 -4.32 9.22
CA PHE A 21 -0.53 -5.32 10.28
C PHE A 21 -0.64 -4.71 11.68
N PRO A 22 -1.12 -5.48 12.68
CA PRO A 22 -1.21 -5.03 14.07
C PRO A 22 0.14 -4.59 14.67
N LYS A 23 1.25 -5.15 14.18
CA LYS A 23 2.63 -4.77 14.55
C LYS A 23 3.01 -3.33 14.17
N GLY A 24 2.16 -2.64 13.41
CA GLY A 24 2.34 -1.22 13.09
C GLY A 24 3.12 -0.98 11.80
N ASN A 25 3.10 -1.94 10.88
CA ASN A 25 3.69 -1.84 9.56
C ASN A 25 2.65 -2.03 8.45
N VAL A 26 3.03 -1.62 7.24
CA VAL A 26 2.28 -1.88 6.01
C VAL A 26 3.20 -2.58 5.03
N VAL A 27 2.65 -3.59 4.35
CA VAL A 27 3.30 -4.25 3.23
C VAL A 27 2.59 -3.84 1.94
N LEU A 28 3.38 -3.42 0.97
CA LEU A 28 2.91 -3.02 -0.36
C LEU A 28 3.49 -3.93 -1.41
N SER A 29 2.67 -4.33 -2.38
CA SER A 29 3.14 -4.97 -3.60
C SER A 29 2.41 -4.35 -4.80
N ALA A 30 3.07 -4.36 -5.95
CA ALA A 30 2.49 -3.87 -7.18
C ALA A 30 2.92 -4.74 -8.35
N GLY A 31 2.04 -4.89 -9.33
CA GLY A 31 2.34 -5.67 -10.52
C GLY A 31 1.12 -5.83 -11.43
N PRO A 32 1.21 -6.72 -12.43
CA PRO A 32 0.10 -7.04 -13.31
C PRO A 32 -1.12 -7.64 -12.58
N VAL A 33 -2.34 -7.30 -13.01
CA VAL A 33 -3.60 -7.81 -12.44
C VAL A 33 -3.70 -9.34 -12.44
N ASP A 34 -3.15 -10.01 -13.45
CA ASP A 34 -3.11 -11.47 -13.59
C ASP A 34 -2.18 -12.15 -12.55
N MET A 35 -1.36 -11.37 -11.85
CA MET A 35 -0.54 -11.86 -10.73
C MET A 35 -1.19 -11.62 -9.36
N ARG A 36 -2.48 -11.25 -9.28
CA ARG A 36 -3.15 -10.88 -8.01
C ARG A 36 -2.91 -11.87 -6.87
N GLU A 37 -3.11 -13.16 -7.11
CA GLU A 37 -2.96 -14.19 -6.06
C GLU A 37 -1.52 -14.25 -5.55
N SER A 38 -0.54 -14.26 -6.46
CA SER A 38 0.88 -14.24 -6.13
C SER A 38 1.29 -12.96 -5.39
N LEU A 39 0.78 -11.80 -5.81
CA LEU A 39 1.10 -10.53 -5.16
C LEU A 39 0.45 -10.42 -3.78
N THR A 40 -0.71 -11.04 -3.57
CA THR A 40 -1.42 -11.08 -2.28
C THR A 40 -0.73 -12.02 -1.30
N SER A 41 -0.23 -13.18 -1.76
CA SER A 41 0.47 -14.14 -0.89
C SER A 41 1.81 -13.61 -0.37
N MET A 42 2.40 -12.62 -1.05
CA MET A 42 3.59 -11.90 -0.57
C MET A 42 3.29 -10.95 0.60
N LEU A 43 2.03 -10.57 0.85
CA LEU A 43 1.68 -9.62 1.90
C LEU A 43 1.67 -10.29 3.28
N THR A 44 2.87 -10.49 3.83
CA THR A 44 3.10 -11.11 5.15
C THR A 44 3.72 -10.14 6.14
N GLU A 45 3.38 -10.24 7.43
CA GLU A 45 3.78 -9.27 8.46
C GLU A 45 5.30 -9.07 8.55
N ASP A 46 6.07 -10.16 8.38
CA ASP A 46 7.53 -10.21 8.49
C ASP A 46 8.24 -10.15 7.12
N ALA A 47 7.57 -9.67 6.08
CA ALA A 47 8.15 -9.42 4.77
C ALA A 47 9.45 -8.60 4.85
N ALA A 48 10.54 -9.04 4.22
CA ALA A 48 11.77 -8.26 4.15
C ALA A 48 11.63 -7.00 3.25
N GLY A 49 10.70 -7.02 2.29
CA GLY A 49 10.58 -6.00 1.24
C GLY A 49 11.68 -6.13 0.17
N GLU A 50 11.40 -5.61 -1.02
CA GLU A 50 12.34 -5.52 -2.15
C GLU A 50 11.99 -4.28 -2.99
N PRO A 51 12.51 -3.09 -2.61
CA PRO A 51 12.15 -1.82 -3.24
C PRO A 51 12.35 -1.76 -4.76
N GLU A 52 13.31 -2.53 -5.30
CA GLU A 52 13.63 -2.57 -6.72
C GLU A 52 12.46 -3.08 -7.59
N ILE A 53 11.60 -3.93 -7.01
CA ILE A 53 10.42 -4.49 -7.67
C ILE A 53 9.11 -3.89 -7.16
N GLY A 54 9.16 -2.81 -6.39
CA GLY A 54 7.97 -2.18 -5.83
C GLY A 54 7.31 -2.97 -4.70
N TYR A 55 8.09 -3.80 -4.00
CA TYR A 55 7.67 -4.54 -2.80
C TYR A 55 8.25 -3.88 -1.56
N TYR A 56 7.40 -3.49 -0.60
CA TYR A 56 7.84 -2.69 0.55
C TYR A 56 7.26 -3.26 1.84
N ASN A 57 8.02 -3.19 2.94
CA ASN A 57 7.52 -3.35 4.30
C ASN A 57 8.04 -2.18 5.13
N VAL A 58 7.15 -1.27 5.54
CA VAL A 58 7.54 -0.01 6.19
C VAL A 58 6.69 0.29 7.42
N PRO A 59 7.25 0.98 8.43
CA PRO A 59 6.50 1.37 9.61
C PRO A 59 5.36 2.35 9.27
N VAL A 60 4.27 2.26 10.01
CA VAL A 60 3.08 3.11 9.88
C VAL A 60 2.88 3.89 11.17
N THR A 61 2.74 5.20 11.03
CA THR A 61 2.29 6.06 12.12
C THR A 61 0.77 6.20 12.05
N ARG A 62 0.06 5.78 13.09
CA ARG A 62 -1.40 5.97 13.21
C ARG A 62 -1.72 7.21 14.05
N ARG A 63 -2.67 8.02 13.58
CA ARG A 63 -3.28 9.14 14.32
C ARG A 63 -4.78 9.11 14.09
N ASN A 64 -5.54 8.64 15.08
CA ASN A 64 -6.97 8.37 14.96
C ASN A 64 -7.25 7.44 13.75
N ASP A 65 -8.04 7.91 12.79
CA ASP A 65 -8.41 7.18 11.57
C ASP A 65 -7.45 7.45 10.40
N SER A 66 -6.36 8.19 10.66
CA SER A 66 -5.32 8.47 9.68
C SER A 66 -4.11 7.55 9.86
N LEU A 67 -3.56 7.09 8.75
CA LEU A 67 -2.32 6.31 8.68
C LEU A 67 -1.31 7.07 7.82
N PHE A 68 -0.06 7.13 8.26
CA PHE A 68 1.03 7.80 7.56
C PHE A 68 2.22 6.87 7.44
N PHE A 69 2.78 6.78 6.24
CA PHE A 69 4.01 6.02 5.99
C PHE A 69 4.73 6.57 4.77
N GLU A 70 5.98 6.17 4.63
CA GLU A 70 6.84 6.56 3.51
C GLU A 70 7.54 5.33 2.96
N VAL A 71 7.66 5.26 1.63
CA VAL A 71 8.46 4.24 0.96
C VAL A 71 9.63 4.90 0.25
N GLU A 72 10.80 4.30 0.36
CA GLU A 72 12.00 4.71 -0.36
C GLU A 72 12.06 3.97 -1.69
N ALA A 73 11.89 4.69 -2.80
CA ALA A 73 12.12 4.16 -4.14
C ALA A 73 13.54 4.52 -4.61
N LEU A 74 14.00 3.90 -5.70
CA LEU A 74 15.37 4.06 -6.22
C LEU A 74 15.85 5.50 -6.42
N ARG A 75 14.94 6.47 -6.61
CA ARG A 75 15.27 7.88 -6.92
C ARG A 75 14.67 8.89 -5.94
N GLY A 76 14.21 8.42 -4.78
CA GLY A 76 13.59 9.23 -3.74
C GLY A 76 12.33 8.60 -3.19
N SER A 77 11.65 9.31 -2.29
CA SER A 77 10.58 8.73 -1.51
C SER A 77 9.18 9.09 -2.02
N ILE A 78 8.20 8.31 -1.58
CA ILE A 78 6.77 8.60 -1.75
C ILE A 78 6.13 8.54 -0.37
N SER A 79 5.58 9.65 0.09
CA SER A 79 4.78 9.68 1.31
C SER A 79 3.34 9.33 1.00
N TYR A 80 2.72 8.61 1.93
CA TYR A 80 1.32 8.20 1.90
C TYR A 80 0.63 8.76 3.14
N ALA A 81 -0.48 9.47 2.91
CA ALA A 81 -1.43 9.85 3.94
C ALA A 81 -2.76 9.16 3.63
N CYS A 82 -3.18 8.26 4.51
CA CYS A 82 -4.36 7.45 4.30
C CYS A 82 -5.43 7.77 5.34
N LEU A 83 -6.70 7.74 4.92
CA LEU A 83 -7.87 7.82 5.78
C LEU A 83 -8.65 6.50 5.69
N ILE A 84 -8.87 5.86 6.84
CA ILE A 84 -9.60 4.59 6.93
C ILE A 84 -11.10 4.88 6.83
N GLY A 85 -11.75 4.40 5.76
CA GLY A 85 -13.20 4.28 5.66
C GLY A 85 -13.68 2.88 6.06
N GLU A 86 -14.97 2.61 5.86
CA GLU A 86 -15.58 1.31 6.19
C GLU A 86 -15.06 0.18 5.29
N ASP A 87 -15.19 0.34 3.97
CA ASP A 87 -14.78 -0.63 2.95
C ASP A 87 -13.75 -0.06 1.95
N VAL A 88 -13.23 1.14 2.23
CA VAL A 88 -12.30 1.85 1.37
C VAL A 88 -11.20 2.53 2.17
N LEU A 89 -10.00 2.57 1.63
CA LEU A 89 -8.90 3.40 2.10
C LEU A 89 -8.69 4.54 1.11
N HIS A 90 -8.93 5.78 1.55
CA HIS A 90 -8.59 6.95 0.76
C HIS A 90 -7.11 7.26 0.96
N VAL A 91 -6.36 7.40 -0.11
CA VAL A 91 -4.90 7.55 -0.08
C VAL A 91 -4.49 8.80 -0.85
N LEU A 92 -3.82 9.71 -0.18
CA LEU A 92 -3.08 10.80 -0.81
C LEU A 92 -1.60 10.39 -0.91
N LYS A 93 -1.13 10.18 -2.14
CA LYS A 93 0.28 9.92 -2.47
C LYS A 93 0.97 11.21 -2.85
N HIS A 94 2.19 11.42 -2.34
CA HIS A 94 3.05 12.52 -2.77
C HIS A 94 4.42 11.95 -3.14
N SER A 95 4.79 12.05 -4.42
CA SER A 95 6.12 11.67 -4.89
C SER A 95 7.07 12.84 -4.70
N HIS A 96 8.10 12.65 -3.87
CA HIS A 96 9.17 13.65 -3.70
C HIS A 96 10.20 13.62 -4.82
N ILE A 97 10.08 12.66 -5.74
CA ILE A 97 10.94 12.54 -6.93
C ILE A 97 10.58 13.62 -7.97
N ASN A 98 9.29 13.91 -8.14
CA ASN A 98 8.79 14.84 -9.17
C ASN A 98 7.71 15.81 -8.67
N GLY A 99 7.41 15.82 -7.37
CA GLY A 99 6.42 16.69 -6.74
C GLY A 99 4.96 16.33 -7.05
N ARG A 100 4.69 15.26 -7.79
CA ARG A 100 3.32 14.88 -8.16
C ARG A 100 2.54 14.35 -6.96
N LYS A 101 1.27 14.73 -6.90
CA LYS A 101 0.30 14.23 -5.94
C LYS A 101 -0.79 13.45 -6.65
N ALA A 102 -1.28 12.39 -6.02
CA ALA A 102 -2.39 11.59 -6.53
C ALA A 102 -3.30 11.19 -5.37
N GLN A 103 -4.61 11.34 -5.57
CA GLN A 103 -5.61 10.80 -4.67
C GLN A 103 -6.14 9.51 -5.28
N LEU A 104 -6.12 8.43 -4.50
CA LEU A 104 -6.55 7.10 -4.91
C LEU A 104 -7.47 6.51 -3.85
N GLU A 105 -8.29 5.57 -4.28
CA GLU A 105 -9.13 4.76 -3.41
C GLU A 105 -8.71 3.30 -3.57
N TYR A 106 -8.54 2.63 -2.44
CA TYR A 106 -8.27 1.20 -2.41
C TYR A 106 -9.44 0.49 -1.76
N ALA A 107 -10.06 -0.43 -2.50
CA ALA A 107 -11.16 -1.27 -2.01
C ALA A 107 -10.63 -2.32 -1.03
N PHE A 108 -11.35 -2.52 0.06
CA PHE A 108 -11.03 -3.51 1.08
C PHE A 108 -11.58 -4.89 0.71
N THR A 109 -10.73 -5.92 0.83
CA THR A 109 -11.11 -7.33 0.77
C THR A 109 -10.69 -7.99 2.09
N PRO A 110 -11.63 -8.54 2.89
CA PRO A 110 -11.29 -9.21 4.14
C PRO A 110 -10.46 -10.48 3.87
N ASP A 111 -9.62 -10.83 4.84
CA ASP A 111 -8.93 -12.13 4.84
C ASP A 111 -9.96 -13.28 4.96
N PRO A 112 -9.67 -14.47 4.40
CA PRO A 112 -10.51 -15.66 4.56
C PRO A 112 -10.64 -16.16 6.01
#